data_AF-A0A1J5PEK1-F1
#
_entry.id   AF-A0A1J5PEK1-F1
#
_cell.length_a   1.000
_cell.length_b   1.000
_cell.length_c   1.000
_cell.angle_alpha   90.00
_cell.angle_beta   90.00
_cell.angle_gamma   90.00
#
_symmetry.space_group_name_H-M   'P 1'
#
loop_
_entity.id
_entity.type
_entity.pdbx_description
1 polymer ?
#
loop_
_entity_poly.entity_id
_entity_poly.type
_entity_poly.pdbx_seq_one_letter_code
_entity_poly.pdbx_strand_id
1 'polypeptide(L)'
;MTGYPYRTFLYIFYVSGGETNNVLMRNIGLCWEPGVLQLILNLFLFFSIKRGRSILFLALVALTVVSTFSTAGYIIMILNIIYFVLLQLRRKINISLLIFMGLIFSTGLFALIQQNISAKFDSTNTSGLARLRDYEIGIELISEKPILGHGIFDQKYLLSKTALINIESNIFSKGYLSDYGNFSGGYTDGLLGLACWYGVPIAIYIYILTYKNKFVSDKWYEKLIMFLILCLACISEPITYTSLFLLFPFSVLVFNRNSAKSNKKKNNVFLMAQRKVIESSMNNFNV
;
A
#
# COMPACT_ATOMS: atom_id res chain seq x y z
N MET A 1 26.96 16.65 1.67
CA MET A 1 25.55 16.40 1.28
C MET A 1 25.47 16.38 -0.24
N THR A 2 25.66 15.22 -0.86
CA THR A 2 25.35 15.01 -2.28
C THR A 2 23.91 14.53 -2.36
N GLY A 3 22.95 15.46 -2.34
CA GLY A 3 21.55 15.12 -2.58
C GLY A 3 21.36 14.61 -4.01
N TYR A 4 20.42 13.69 -4.22
CA TYR A 4 20.07 13.23 -5.57
C TYR A 4 19.73 14.42 -6.47
N PRO A 5 20.30 14.52 -7.68
CA PRO A 5 19.94 15.59 -8.60
C PRO A 5 18.49 15.37 -9.06
N TYR A 6 17.60 16.27 -8.65
CA TYR A 6 16.22 16.30 -9.13
C TYR A 6 16.12 17.25 -10.32
N ARG A 7 15.46 16.82 -11.40
CA ARG A 7 15.00 17.70 -12.46
C ARG A 7 13.52 17.98 -12.26
N THR A 8 13.10 19.21 -12.58
CA THR A 8 11.71 19.63 -12.41
C THR A 8 11.11 20.14 -13.71
N PHE A 9 9.88 19.75 -14.02
CA PHE A 9 9.07 20.41 -15.03
C PHE A 9 8.14 21.42 -14.35
N LEU A 10 8.31 22.71 -14.69
CA LEU A 10 7.55 23.83 -14.12
C LEU A 10 7.52 23.89 -12.58
N TYR A 11 8.50 23.28 -11.91
CA TYR A 11 8.52 23.09 -10.44
C TYR A 11 7.35 22.28 -9.86
N ILE A 12 6.60 21.58 -10.71
CA ILE A 12 5.44 20.77 -10.31
C ILE A 12 5.80 19.29 -10.35
N PHE A 13 6.45 18.84 -11.42
CA PHE A 13 6.81 17.43 -11.56
C PHE A 13 8.29 17.24 -11.36
N TYR A 14 8.64 16.43 -10.37
CA TYR A 14 10.00 16.08 -10.07
C TYR A 14 10.38 14.75 -10.73
N VAL A 15 11.65 14.65 -11.10
CA VAL A 15 12.26 13.48 -11.70
C VAL A 15 13.58 13.25 -10.98
N SER A 16 13.75 12.08 -10.35
CA SER A 16 15.00 11.75 -9.66
C SER A 16 15.99 11.08 -10.59
N GLY A 17 17.27 11.40 -10.44
CA GLY A 17 18.37 10.58 -10.97
C GLY A 17 18.37 9.18 -10.32
N GLY A 18 18.75 8.16 -11.08
CA GLY A 18 18.96 6.80 -10.55
C GLY A 18 20.23 6.70 -9.69
N GLU A 19 20.26 5.71 -8.78
CA GLU A 19 21.35 5.54 -7.77
C GLU A 19 22.69 5.08 -8.35
N THR A 20 22.71 4.48 -9.55
CA THR A 20 23.92 3.89 -10.13
C THR A 20 23.84 3.92 -11.65
N ASN A 21 24.69 4.70 -12.33
CA ASN A 21 25.05 4.67 -13.78
C ASN A 21 23.95 4.38 -14.84
N ASN A 22 22.69 4.35 -14.46
CA ASN A 22 21.54 4.05 -15.29
C ASN A 22 20.90 5.39 -15.63
N VAL A 23 21.02 5.72 -16.92
CA VAL A 23 20.52 6.92 -17.61
C VAL A 23 18.99 7.10 -17.49
N LEU A 24 18.28 6.15 -16.87
CA LEU A 24 16.83 6.15 -16.77
C LEU A 24 16.33 6.97 -15.57
N MET A 25 15.87 8.16 -15.90
CA MET A 25 15.15 9.06 -15.01
C MET A 25 13.86 8.42 -14.48
N ARG A 26 13.68 8.48 -13.14
CA ARG A 26 12.49 7.92 -12.49
C ARG A 26 11.45 9.00 -12.30
N ASN A 27 10.23 8.74 -12.74
CA ASN A 27 9.11 9.63 -12.50
C ASN A 27 8.71 9.55 -11.02
N ILE A 28 8.84 10.67 -10.30
CA ILE A 28 8.39 10.80 -8.91
C ILE A 28 7.19 11.76 -8.79
N GLY A 29 6.86 12.49 -9.87
CA GLY A 29 5.68 13.32 -9.96
C GLY A 29 5.66 14.39 -8.87
N LEU A 30 4.61 14.39 -8.05
CA LEU A 30 4.47 15.27 -6.88
C LEU A 30 5.00 14.66 -5.58
N CYS A 31 5.49 13.42 -5.63
CA CYS A 31 5.95 12.69 -4.46
C CYS A 31 7.46 12.88 -4.27
N TRP A 32 7.95 12.64 -3.06
CA TRP A 32 9.37 12.68 -2.76
C TRP A 32 10.12 11.45 -3.29
N GLU A 33 9.40 10.33 -3.50
CA GLU A 33 9.94 9.08 -3.99
C GLU A 33 9.04 8.37 -5.00
N PRO A 34 9.63 7.60 -5.94
CA PRO A 34 8.88 6.88 -6.97
C PRO A 34 7.98 5.77 -6.39
N GLY A 35 8.37 5.20 -5.23
CA GLY A 35 7.58 4.17 -4.57
C GLY A 35 6.30 4.68 -3.92
N VAL A 36 6.23 5.97 -3.58
CA VAL A 36 4.99 6.62 -3.12
C VAL A 36 4.10 6.97 -4.32
N LEU A 37 4.68 7.49 -5.40
CA LEU A 37 3.91 7.79 -6.62
C LEU A 37 3.26 6.53 -7.19
N GLN A 38 3.99 5.40 -7.25
CA GLN A 38 3.40 4.16 -7.77
C GLN A 38 2.20 3.69 -6.93
N LEU A 39 2.19 3.91 -5.61
CA LEU A 39 1.04 3.55 -4.77
C LEU A 39 -0.18 4.38 -5.19
N ILE A 40 -0.01 5.70 -5.29
CA ILE A 40 -1.10 6.60 -5.69
C ILE A 40 -1.62 6.22 -7.07
N LEU A 41 -0.74 5.99 -8.04
CA LEU A 41 -1.12 5.60 -9.40
C LEU A 41 -1.81 4.24 -9.45
N ASN A 42 -1.36 3.26 -8.68
CA ASN A 42 -1.99 1.94 -8.63
C ASN A 42 -3.36 1.94 -7.92
N LEU A 43 -3.53 2.76 -6.87
CA LEU A 43 -4.84 3.02 -6.29
C LEU A 43 -5.76 3.70 -7.30
N PHE A 44 -5.24 4.69 -8.03
CA PHE A 44 -5.99 5.39 -9.08
C PHE A 44 -6.40 4.45 -10.22
N LEU A 45 -5.50 3.56 -10.65
CA LEU A 45 -5.75 2.55 -11.66
C LEU A 45 -6.87 1.60 -11.20
N PHE A 46 -6.80 1.10 -9.97
CA PHE A 46 -7.82 0.24 -9.36
C PHE A 46 -9.22 0.88 -9.42
N PHE A 47 -9.34 2.13 -8.94
CA PHE A 47 -10.62 2.84 -8.95
C PHE A 47 -11.10 3.19 -10.37
N SER A 48 -10.18 3.49 -11.29
CA SER A 48 -10.50 3.77 -12.70
C SER A 48 -11.06 2.54 -13.42
N ILE A 49 -10.48 1.36 -13.16
CA ILE A 49 -10.98 0.06 -13.62
C ILE A 49 -12.41 -0.16 -13.10
N LYS A 50 -12.61 0.03 -11.79
CA LYS A 50 -13.92 -0.16 -11.15
C LYS A 50 -14.99 0.76 -11.75
N ARG A 51 -14.62 2.02 -12.06
CA ARG A 51 -15.52 3.01 -12.68
C ARG A 51 -15.76 2.77 -14.18
N GLY A 52 -15.11 1.77 -14.78
CA GLY A 52 -15.28 1.44 -16.20
C GLY A 52 -14.74 2.52 -17.14
N ARG A 53 -13.61 3.15 -16.77
CA ARG A 53 -12.92 4.10 -17.67
C ARG A 53 -12.46 3.39 -18.96
N SER A 54 -12.27 4.17 -20.03
CA SER A 54 -11.84 3.65 -21.33
C SER A 54 -10.47 2.98 -21.26
N ILE A 55 -10.23 2.01 -22.14
CA ILE A 55 -8.97 1.25 -22.19
C ILE A 55 -7.77 2.18 -22.41
N LEU A 56 -7.91 3.19 -23.28
CA LEU A 56 -6.87 4.20 -23.51
C LEU A 56 -6.50 4.95 -22.21
N PHE A 57 -7.50 5.34 -21.42
CA PHE A 57 -7.26 6.02 -20.15
C PHE A 57 -6.53 5.11 -19.15
N LEU A 58 -6.94 3.85 -19.03
CA LEU A 58 -6.29 2.87 -18.18
C LEU A 58 -4.84 2.60 -18.63
N ALA A 59 -4.61 2.52 -19.93
CA ALA A 59 -3.28 2.33 -20.51
C ALA A 59 -2.35 3.52 -20.21
N LEU A 60 -2.83 4.76 -20.27
CA LEU A 60 -2.06 5.96 -19.91
C LEU A 60 -1.65 5.95 -18.42
N VAL A 61 -2.58 5.57 -17.53
CA VAL A 61 -2.26 5.42 -16.10
C VAL A 61 -1.23 4.32 -15.89
N ALA A 62 -1.39 3.15 -16.53
CA ALA A 62 -0.43 2.06 -16.45
C ALA A 62 0.96 2.46 -16.98
N LEU A 63 1.03 3.20 -18.10
CA LEU A 63 2.27 3.74 -18.63
C LEU A 63 2.95 4.71 -17.65
N THR A 64 2.16 5.49 -16.92
CA THR A 64 2.68 6.37 -15.86
C THR A 64 3.26 5.55 -14.71
N VAL A 65 2.64 4.42 -14.33
CA VAL A 65 3.23 3.48 -13.36
C VAL A 65 4.56 2.92 -13.89
N VAL A 66 4.64 2.54 -15.17
CA VAL A 66 5.89 2.07 -15.79
C VAL A 66 7.01 3.10 -15.66
N SER A 67 6.71 4.39 -15.86
CA SER A 67 7.70 5.47 -15.75
C SER A 67 8.29 5.67 -14.34
N THR A 68 7.72 5.06 -13.30
CA THR A 68 8.27 5.12 -11.93
C THR A 68 9.51 4.24 -11.73
N PHE A 69 9.73 3.25 -12.61
CA PHE A 69 10.75 2.21 -12.44
C PHE A 69 10.72 1.62 -11.02
N SER A 70 9.55 1.20 -10.56
CA SER A 70 9.36 0.58 -9.24
C SER A 70 8.91 -0.87 -9.40
N THR A 71 9.71 -1.81 -8.89
CA THR A 71 9.36 -3.24 -8.87
C THR A 71 8.04 -3.50 -8.16
N ALA A 72 7.81 -2.85 -7.01
CA ALA A 72 6.52 -2.91 -6.30
C ALA A 72 5.40 -2.33 -7.17
N GLY A 73 5.66 -1.21 -7.85
CA GLY A 73 4.71 -0.61 -8.81
C GLY A 73 4.28 -1.57 -9.91
N TYR A 74 5.21 -2.35 -10.46
CA TYR A 74 4.93 -3.32 -11.52
C TYR A 74 4.13 -4.51 -11.02
N ILE A 75 4.50 -5.06 -9.86
CA ILE A 75 3.78 -6.18 -9.23
C ILE A 75 2.33 -5.79 -8.94
N ILE A 76 2.13 -4.60 -8.36
CA ILE A 76 0.80 -4.07 -8.04
C ILE A 76 0.00 -3.77 -9.32
N MET A 77 0.66 -3.27 -10.38
CA MET A 77 0.02 -3.05 -11.67
C MET A 77 -0.44 -4.37 -12.30
N ILE A 78 0.33 -5.44 -12.22
CA ILE A 78 -0.08 -6.79 -12.66
C ILE A 78 -1.34 -7.23 -11.92
N LEU A 79 -1.41 -7.03 -10.60
CA LEU A 79 -2.60 -7.32 -9.81
C LEU A 79 -3.83 -6.54 -10.31
N ASN A 80 -3.66 -5.25 -10.64
CA ASN A 80 -4.71 -4.43 -11.25
C ASN A 80 -5.15 -4.93 -12.64
N ILE A 81 -4.21 -5.40 -13.46
CA ILE A 81 -4.51 -5.97 -14.78
C ILE A 81 -5.29 -7.27 -14.65
N ILE A 82 -4.90 -8.15 -13.73
CA ILE A 82 -5.65 -9.38 -13.42
C ILE A 82 -7.08 -9.01 -13.02
N TYR A 83 -7.25 -8.03 -12.13
CA TYR A 83 -8.57 -7.53 -11.75
C TYR A 83 -9.40 -7.03 -12.93
N PHE A 84 -8.79 -6.22 -13.81
CA PHE A 84 -9.44 -5.75 -15.04
C PHE A 84 -9.90 -6.91 -15.92
N VAL A 85 -9.02 -7.88 -16.20
CA VAL A 85 -9.35 -9.06 -17.02
C VAL A 85 -10.51 -9.84 -16.41
N LEU A 86 -10.48 -10.12 -15.10
CA LEU A 86 -11.56 -10.83 -14.40
C LEU A 86 -12.91 -10.10 -14.52
N LEU A 87 -12.92 -8.77 -14.48
CA LEU A 87 -14.13 -7.99 -14.70
C LEU A 87 -14.65 -8.06 -16.14
N GLN A 88 -13.76 -8.03 -17.14
CA GLN A 88 -14.17 -8.09 -18.54
C GLN A 88 -14.63 -9.48 -18.98
N LEU A 89 -14.03 -10.54 -18.41
CA LEU A 89 -14.50 -11.92 -18.58
C LEU A 89 -15.97 -12.05 -18.15
N ARG A 90 -16.34 -11.45 -17.00
CA ARG A 90 -17.73 -11.42 -16.53
C ARG A 90 -18.67 -10.60 -17.43
N ARG A 91 -18.14 -9.62 -18.16
CA ARG A 91 -18.90 -8.75 -19.07
C ARG A 91 -19.02 -9.31 -20.49
N LYS A 92 -18.49 -10.51 -20.77
CA LYS A 92 -18.48 -11.16 -22.09
C LYS A 92 -17.92 -10.27 -23.22
N ILE A 93 -16.95 -9.41 -22.89
CA ILE A 93 -16.23 -8.64 -23.92
C ILE A 93 -15.37 -9.59 -24.74
N ASN A 94 -15.04 -9.22 -25.98
CA ASN A 94 -14.18 -10.00 -26.86
C ASN A 94 -12.79 -10.23 -26.21
N ILE A 95 -12.58 -11.44 -25.69
CA ILE A 95 -11.41 -11.87 -24.92
C ILE A 95 -10.14 -11.91 -25.76
N SER A 96 -10.26 -12.13 -27.08
CA SER A 96 -9.09 -12.25 -27.97
C SER A 96 -8.27 -10.96 -28.04
N LEU A 97 -8.93 -9.79 -28.06
CA LEU A 97 -8.27 -8.49 -28.03
C LEU A 97 -7.52 -8.26 -26.70
N LEU A 98 -8.12 -8.69 -25.59
CA LEU A 98 -7.51 -8.58 -24.26
C LEU A 98 -6.29 -9.49 -24.11
N ILE A 99 -6.36 -10.72 -24.63
CA ILE A 99 -5.22 -11.65 -24.65
C ILE A 99 -4.09 -11.10 -25.52
N PHE A 100 -4.42 -10.56 -26.70
CA PHE A 100 -3.43 -9.98 -27.61
C PHE A 100 -2.71 -8.78 -26.98
N MET A 101 -3.47 -7.84 -26.40
CA MET A 101 -2.90 -6.70 -25.66
C MET A 101 -2.09 -7.17 -24.44
N GLY A 102 -2.57 -8.19 -23.72
CA GLY A 102 -1.88 -8.79 -22.59
C GLY A 102 -0.53 -9.40 -22.97
N LEU A 103 -0.47 -10.12 -24.10
CA LEU A 103 0.76 -10.72 -24.61
C LEU A 103 1.81 -9.66 -24.97
N ILE A 104 1.44 -8.64 -25.75
CA ILE A 104 2.33 -7.54 -26.13
C ILE A 104 2.84 -6.80 -24.89
N PHE A 105 1.96 -6.54 -23.93
CA PHE A 105 2.33 -5.85 -22.70
C PHE A 105 3.21 -6.73 -21.81
N SER A 106 2.97 -8.04 -21.77
CA SER A 106 3.71 -8.98 -20.93
C SER A 106 5.17 -9.13 -21.33
N THR A 107 5.49 -9.15 -22.64
CA THR A 107 6.88 -9.33 -23.10
C THR A 107 7.74 -8.10 -22.80
N GLY A 108 7.22 -6.89 -23.03
CA GLY A 108 7.90 -5.64 -22.68
C GLY A 108 8.04 -5.43 -21.17
N LEU A 109 6.98 -5.70 -20.41
CA LEU A 109 7.05 -5.61 -18.95
C LEU A 109 7.99 -6.63 -18.33
N PHE A 110 8.01 -7.86 -18.86
CA PHE A 110 8.87 -8.90 -18.32
C PHE A 110 10.34 -8.50 -18.39
N ALA A 111 10.78 -7.94 -19.52
CA ALA A 111 12.15 -7.43 -19.65
C ALA A 111 12.46 -6.33 -18.61
N LEU A 112 11.55 -5.38 -18.42
CA LEU A 112 11.73 -4.31 -17.42
C LEU A 112 11.72 -4.85 -15.98
N ILE A 113 10.84 -5.80 -15.68
CA ILE A 113 10.78 -6.46 -14.37
C ILE A 113 12.07 -7.22 -14.12
N GLN A 114 12.55 -8.02 -15.08
CA GLN A 114 13.80 -8.74 -14.94
C GLN A 114 14.98 -7.80 -14.73
N GLN A 115 15.07 -6.71 -15.51
CA GLN A 115 16.10 -5.71 -15.31
C GLN A 115 16.04 -5.09 -13.90
N ASN A 116 14.85 -4.75 -13.40
CA ASN A 116 14.68 -4.17 -12.06
C ASN A 116 14.94 -5.17 -10.94
N ILE A 117 14.55 -6.44 -11.12
CA ILE A 117 14.83 -7.53 -10.17
C ILE A 117 16.33 -7.76 -10.13
N SER A 118 16.96 -8.06 -11.26
CA SER A 118 18.40 -8.31 -11.33
C SER A 118 19.21 -7.14 -10.77
N ALA A 119 18.81 -5.90 -11.09
CA ALA A 119 19.46 -4.72 -10.52
C ALA A 119 19.30 -4.61 -9.00
N LYS A 120 18.19 -5.10 -8.41
CA LYS A 120 17.95 -5.07 -6.96
C LYS A 120 18.61 -6.23 -6.20
N PHE A 121 18.88 -7.34 -6.88
CA PHE A 121 19.63 -8.48 -6.32
C PHE A 121 21.15 -8.31 -6.48
N ASP A 122 21.60 -7.28 -7.18
CA ASP A 122 23.01 -6.89 -7.19
C ASP A 122 23.41 -6.38 -5.79
N SER A 123 24.49 -6.94 -5.25
CA SER A 123 25.10 -6.57 -3.96
C SER A 123 25.52 -5.10 -3.85
N THR A 124 25.48 -4.35 -4.95
CA THR A 124 25.75 -2.90 -4.99
C THR A 124 24.48 -2.04 -4.89
N ASN A 125 23.29 -2.64 -4.96
CA ASN A 125 22.03 -1.89 -4.94
C ASN A 125 21.59 -1.54 -3.52
N THR A 126 21.82 -0.27 -3.16
CA THR A 126 21.53 0.24 -1.81
C THR A 126 20.06 0.08 -1.43
N SER A 127 19.13 0.29 -2.37
CA SER A 127 17.70 0.15 -2.12
C SER A 127 17.26 -1.30 -1.87
N GLY A 128 17.90 -2.29 -2.51
CA GLY A 128 17.61 -3.71 -2.29
C GLY A 128 18.11 -4.16 -0.92
N LEU A 129 19.36 -3.82 -0.61
CA LEU A 129 19.99 -4.10 0.68
C LEU A 129 19.25 -3.44 1.85
N ALA A 130 18.75 -2.21 1.68
CA ALA A 130 17.97 -1.54 2.73
C ALA A 130 16.70 -2.32 3.10
N ARG A 131 16.02 -2.93 2.12
CA ARG A 131 14.84 -3.77 2.37
C ARG A 131 15.19 -5.08 3.08
N LEU A 132 16.32 -5.70 2.72
CA LEU A 132 16.82 -6.88 3.42
C LEU A 132 17.19 -6.55 4.87
N ARG A 133 17.87 -5.42 5.08
CA ARG A 133 18.20 -4.90 6.41
C ARG A 133 16.96 -4.68 7.25
N ASP A 134 15.95 -3.99 6.71
CA ASP A 134 14.73 -3.68 7.44
C ASP A 134 13.89 -4.93 7.76
N TYR A 135 13.95 -5.94 6.88
CA TYR A 135 13.38 -7.25 7.16
C TYR A 135 14.07 -7.92 8.37
N GLU A 136 15.40 -8.04 8.36
CA GLU A 136 16.14 -8.68 9.46
C GLU A 136 15.98 -7.92 10.79
N ILE A 137 16.07 -6.59 10.75
CA ILE A 137 15.78 -5.73 11.91
C ILE A 137 14.35 -5.92 12.39
N GLY A 138 13.38 -6.00 11.47
CA GLY A 138 11.98 -6.18 11.80
C GLY A 138 11.74 -7.48 12.56
N ILE A 139 12.35 -8.57 12.11
CA ILE A 139 12.28 -9.86 12.80
C ILE A 139 12.90 -9.78 14.20
N GLU A 140 14.06 -9.14 14.34
CA GLU A 140 14.74 -8.98 15.63
C GLU A 140 13.92 -8.13 16.62
N LEU A 141 13.32 -7.02 16.17
CA LEU A 141 12.47 -6.19 17.02
C LEU A 141 11.18 -6.92 17.42
N ILE A 142 10.55 -7.61 16.47
CA ILE A 142 9.33 -8.37 16.75
C ILE A 142 9.62 -9.52 17.73
N SER A 143 10.78 -10.18 17.64
CA SER A 143 11.16 -11.25 18.56
C SER A 143 11.43 -10.73 19.96
N GLU A 144 12.01 -9.52 20.10
CA GLU A 144 12.27 -8.89 21.39
C GLU A 144 10.98 -8.46 22.12
N LYS A 145 10.02 -7.83 21.40
CA LYS A 145 8.76 -7.34 22.00
C LYS A 145 7.52 -7.68 21.15
N PRO A 146 7.12 -8.96 21.06
CA PRO A 146 6.08 -9.39 20.13
C PRO A 146 4.68 -8.86 20.45
N ILE A 147 4.38 -8.58 21.72
CA ILE A 147 3.02 -8.23 22.17
C ILE A 147 2.75 -6.73 22.07
N LEU A 148 3.65 -5.90 22.59
CA LEU A 148 3.46 -4.44 22.70
C LEU A 148 4.31 -3.65 21.69
N GLY A 149 5.27 -4.28 21.04
CA GLY A 149 6.24 -3.60 20.20
C GLY A 149 7.15 -2.65 20.99
N HIS A 150 7.80 -1.77 20.27
CA HIS A 150 8.78 -0.81 20.77
C HIS A 150 8.26 0.62 20.85
N GLY A 151 7.01 0.87 20.46
CA GLY A 151 6.52 2.22 20.16
C GLY A 151 7.07 2.73 18.84
N ILE A 152 6.60 3.91 18.41
CA ILE A 152 7.16 4.60 17.25
C ILE A 152 8.59 5.00 17.60
N PHE A 153 9.55 4.54 16.80
CA PHE A 153 10.96 4.80 17.00
C PHE A 153 11.57 5.59 15.85
N ASP A 154 12.66 6.29 16.15
CA ASP A 154 13.48 6.98 15.17
C ASP A 154 14.80 6.23 14.93
N GLN A 155 15.66 6.81 14.09
CA GLN A 155 16.98 6.27 13.81
C GLN A 155 17.87 6.18 15.07
N LYS A 156 17.73 7.10 16.03
CA LYS A 156 18.55 7.12 17.26
C LYS A 156 18.24 5.91 18.13
N TYR A 157 16.97 5.52 18.20
CA TYR A 157 16.57 4.31 18.88
C TYR A 157 17.21 3.05 18.25
N LEU A 158 17.23 2.95 16.92
CA LEU A 158 17.89 1.82 16.24
C LEU A 158 19.39 1.79 16.52
N LEU A 159 20.05 2.96 16.50
CA LEU A 159 21.46 3.12 16.85
C LEU A 159 21.79 2.77 18.31
N SER A 160 20.81 2.81 19.21
CA SER A 160 21.02 2.41 20.61
C SER A 160 21.18 0.89 20.79
N LYS A 161 20.87 0.09 19.75
CA LYS A 161 20.86 -1.37 19.80
C LYS A 161 22.03 -1.96 19.01
N THR A 162 23.01 -2.51 19.72
CA THR A 162 24.19 -3.16 19.12
C THR A 162 23.83 -4.30 18.16
N ALA A 163 22.80 -5.10 18.48
CA ALA A 163 22.34 -6.18 17.60
C ALA A 163 21.93 -5.68 16.21
N LEU A 164 21.24 -4.53 16.14
CA LEU A 164 20.77 -3.96 14.87
C LEU A 164 21.92 -3.37 14.06
N ILE A 165 22.91 -2.76 14.73
CA ILE A 165 24.13 -2.28 14.08
C ILE A 165 24.90 -3.46 13.46
N ASN A 166 24.96 -4.60 14.17
CA ASN A 166 25.62 -5.80 13.66
C ASN A 166 24.92 -6.32 12.40
N ILE A 167 23.58 -6.39 12.39
CA ILE A 167 22.78 -6.75 11.21
C ILE A 167 23.14 -5.84 10.03
N GLU A 168 23.12 -4.53 10.23
CA GLU A 168 23.43 -3.58 9.16
C GLU A 168 24.86 -3.73 8.64
N SER A 169 25.83 -3.93 9.54
CA SER A 169 27.25 -4.11 9.19
C SER A 169 27.54 -5.40 8.41
N ASN A 170 26.67 -6.40 8.52
CA ASN A 170 26.77 -7.65 7.75
C ASN A 170 26.18 -7.51 6.34
N ILE A 171 25.22 -6.58 6.15
CA ILE A 171 24.50 -6.39 4.89
C ILE A 171 25.20 -5.34 4.01
N PHE A 172 25.68 -4.26 4.61
CA PHE A 172 26.29 -3.14 3.89
C PHE A 172 27.81 -3.18 3.96
N SER A 173 28.47 -2.71 2.88
CA SER A 173 29.92 -2.59 2.86
C SER A 173 30.40 -1.49 3.83
N LYS A 174 31.62 -1.66 4.36
CA LYS A 174 32.23 -0.65 5.25
C LYS A 174 32.34 0.73 4.60
N GLY A 175 32.61 0.78 3.29
CA GLY A 175 32.65 2.03 2.53
C GLY A 175 31.28 2.72 2.43
N TYR A 176 30.21 1.95 2.21
CA TYR A 176 28.86 2.51 2.25
C TYR A 176 28.53 3.10 3.62
N LEU A 177 28.85 2.37 4.69
CA LEU A 177 28.59 2.82 6.06
C LEU A 177 29.44 4.05 6.45
N SER A 178 30.66 4.18 5.94
CA SER A 178 31.47 5.40 6.16
C SER A 178 30.91 6.61 5.42
N ASP A 179 30.39 6.42 4.22
CA ASP A 179 29.95 7.52 3.34
C ASP A 179 28.56 8.04 3.73
N TYR A 180 27.65 7.13 4.12
CA TYR A 180 26.25 7.43 4.38
C TYR A 180 25.85 7.35 5.85
N GLY A 181 26.64 6.65 6.68
CA GLY A 181 26.32 6.38 8.08
C GLY A 181 25.35 5.20 8.27
N ASN A 182 25.34 4.69 9.50
CA ASN A 182 24.43 3.63 9.93
C ASN A 182 22.96 4.09 9.86
N PHE A 183 22.09 3.21 9.39
CA PHE A 183 20.67 3.40 9.15
C PHE A 183 20.35 4.57 8.22
N SER A 184 21.25 4.88 7.28
CA SER A 184 20.94 5.80 6.18
C SER A 184 19.67 5.34 5.47
N GLY A 185 18.77 6.29 5.19
CA GLY A 185 17.43 6.04 4.65
C GLY A 185 16.36 5.65 5.69
N GLY A 186 16.74 5.42 6.95
CA GLY A 186 15.80 5.04 8.01
C GLY A 186 15.18 3.66 7.81
N TYR A 187 14.17 3.33 8.62
CA TYR A 187 13.41 2.08 8.51
C TYR A 187 12.23 2.26 7.54
N THR A 188 12.25 1.50 6.44
CA THR A 188 11.38 1.69 5.28
C THR A 188 10.31 0.60 5.13
N ASP A 189 10.43 -0.53 5.83
CA ASP A 189 9.42 -1.59 5.79
C ASP A 189 8.19 -1.19 6.64
N GLY A 190 7.21 -0.57 6.01
CA GLY A 190 5.96 -0.21 6.66
C GLY A 190 5.14 -1.43 7.10
N LEU A 191 5.27 -2.57 6.43
CA LEU A 191 4.50 -3.77 6.73
C LEU A 191 4.93 -4.38 8.06
N LEU A 192 6.23 -4.64 8.22
CA LEU A 192 6.78 -5.10 9.50
C LEU A 192 6.81 -3.98 10.54
N GLY A 193 6.94 -2.73 10.11
CA GLY A 193 6.92 -1.55 10.98
C GLY A 193 5.73 -1.51 11.94
N LEU A 194 4.52 -1.86 11.48
CA LEU A 194 3.34 -1.92 12.36
C LEU A 194 3.51 -2.91 13.52
N ALA A 195 4.10 -4.08 13.27
CA ALA A 195 4.35 -5.07 14.31
C ALA A 195 5.53 -4.64 15.21
N CYS A 196 6.55 -4.00 14.64
CA CYS A 196 7.66 -3.45 15.42
C CYS A 196 7.20 -2.32 16.36
N TRP A 197 6.31 -1.43 15.91
CA TRP A 197 5.85 -0.29 16.70
C TRP A 197 4.80 -0.68 17.73
N TYR A 198 3.80 -1.48 17.36
CA TYR A 198 2.61 -1.72 18.18
C TYR A 198 2.46 -3.17 18.65
N GLY A 199 3.37 -4.06 18.23
CA GLY A 199 3.27 -5.49 18.48
C GLY A 199 2.38 -6.21 17.47
N VAL A 200 2.58 -7.52 17.38
CA VAL A 200 1.90 -8.43 16.45
C VAL A 200 0.37 -8.40 16.63
N PRO A 201 -0.21 -8.42 17.86
CA PRO A 201 -1.66 -8.42 18.01
C PRO A 201 -2.32 -7.17 17.42
N ILE A 202 -1.75 -5.99 17.68
CA ILE A 202 -2.29 -4.72 17.18
C ILE A 202 -2.09 -4.62 15.67
N ALA A 203 -0.91 -5.02 15.15
CA ALA A 203 -0.66 -5.05 13.72
C ALA A 203 -1.66 -5.93 12.97
N ILE A 204 -1.91 -7.17 13.45
CA ILE A 204 -2.92 -8.07 12.88
C ILE A 204 -4.30 -7.42 12.91
N TYR A 205 -4.69 -6.79 14.02
CA TYR A 205 -5.97 -6.11 14.13
C TYR A 205 -6.11 -4.98 13.10
N ILE A 206 -5.07 -4.16 12.92
CA ILE A 206 -5.03 -3.11 11.90
C ILE A 206 -5.17 -3.72 10.50
N TYR A 207 -4.46 -4.79 10.18
CA TYR A 207 -4.58 -5.46 8.87
C TYR A 207 -5.98 -6.02 8.62
N ILE A 208 -6.62 -6.59 9.63
CA ILE A 208 -8.01 -7.05 9.54
C ILE A 208 -8.95 -5.86 9.24
N LEU A 209 -8.76 -4.72 9.89
CA LEU A 209 -9.56 -3.52 9.64
C LEU A 209 -9.29 -2.95 8.23
N THR A 210 -8.04 -2.93 7.78
CA THR A 210 -7.66 -2.52 6.42
C THR A 210 -8.32 -3.41 5.37
N TYR A 211 -8.35 -4.73 5.57
CA TYR A 211 -9.11 -5.63 4.70
C TYR A 211 -10.62 -5.35 4.74
N LYS A 212 -11.17 -5.08 5.92
CA LYS A 212 -12.60 -4.80 6.13
C LYS A 212 -13.01 -3.38 5.71
N ASN A 213 -12.11 -2.58 5.13
CA ASN A 213 -12.36 -1.19 4.77
C ASN A 213 -13.68 -0.99 4.00
N LYS A 214 -14.29 0.18 4.21
CA LYS A 214 -15.61 0.53 3.67
C LYS A 214 -15.56 1.44 2.44
N PHE A 215 -14.37 1.92 2.04
CA PHE A 215 -14.22 2.79 0.87
C PHE A 215 -14.35 2.06 -0.46
N VAL A 216 -13.88 0.81 -0.51
CA VAL A 216 -13.71 0.14 -1.80
C VAL A 216 -15.00 -0.43 -2.34
N SER A 217 -15.68 -1.31 -1.61
CA SER A 217 -16.85 -2.05 -2.11
C SER A 217 -17.43 -2.92 -1.02
N ASP A 218 -18.62 -3.48 -1.23
CA ASP A 218 -19.12 -4.57 -0.40
C ASP A 218 -18.58 -5.95 -0.84
N LYS A 219 -18.06 -6.06 -2.06
CA LYS A 219 -17.57 -7.32 -2.61
C LYS A 219 -16.20 -7.69 -2.04
N TRP A 220 -16.09 -8.93 -1.55
CA TRP A 220 -14.90 -9.43 -0.85
C TRP A 220 -13.62 -9.40 -1.71
N TYR A 221 -13.73 -9.69 -3.02
CA TYR A 221 -12.57 -9.76 -3.91
C TYR A 221 -11.99 -8.37 -4.22
N GLU A 222 -12.84 -7.33 -4.30
CA GLU A 222 -12.39 -5.94 -4.48
C GLU A 222 -11.67 -5.44 -3.22
N LYS A 223 -12.15 -5.84 -2.03
CA LYS A 223 -11.46 -5.60 -0.75
C LYS A 223 -10.12 -6.32 -0.67
N LEU A 224 -10.07 -7.58 -1.11
CA LEU A 224 -8.83 -8.35 -1.13
C LEU A 224 -7.79 -7.69 -2.04
N ILE A 225 -8.17 -7.29 -3.25
CA ILE A 225 -7.24 -6.61 -4.17
C ILE A 225 -6.73 -5.31 -3.56
N MET A 226 -7.60 -4.47 -2.99
CA MET A 226 -7.16 -3.26 -2.31
C MET A 226 -6.21 -3.56 -1.15
N PHE A 227 -6.54 -4.55 -0.32
CA PHE A 227 -5.69 -4.97 0.79
C PHE A 227 -4.30 -5.39 0.29
N LEU A 228 -4.23 -6.19 -0.78
CA LEU A 228 -2.98 -6.59 -1.39
C LEU A 228 -2.19 -5.41 -1.99
N ILE A 229 -2.86 -4.46 -2.66
CA ILE A 229 -2.23 -3.23 -3.17
C ILE A 229 -1.53 -2.49 -2.02
N LEU A 230 -2.24 -2.29 -0.90
CA LEU A 230 -1.71 -1.58 0.26
C LEU A 230 -0.55 -2.34 0.91
N CYS A 231 -0.71 -3.64 1.17
CA CYS A 231 0.35 -4.44 1.79
C CYS A 231 1.61 -4.50 0.92
N LEU A 232 1.48 -4.73 -0.38
CA LEU A 232 2.62 -4.78 -1.30
C LEU A 232 3.35 -3.44 -1.40
N ALA A 233 2.62 -2.32 -1.34
CA ALA A 233 3.24 -1.00 -1.31
C ALA A 233 3.98 -0.76 0.01
N CYS A 234 3.42 -1.21 1.14
CA CYS A 234 4.00 -1.01 2.46
C CYS A 234 5.27 -1.82 2.71
N ILE A 235 5.53 -2.90 1.96
CA ILE A 235 6.80 -3.63 2.05
C ILE A 235 7.98 -2.75 1.65
N SER A 236 7.76 -1.85 0.68
CA SER A 236 8.83 -1.04 0.10
C SER A 236 8.88 0.38 0.63
N GLU A 237 7.86 0.81 1.36
CA GLU A 237 7.64 2.20 1.73
C GLU A 237 6.99 2.29 3.12
N PRO A 238 7.43 3.20 3.99
CA PRO A 238 6.95 3.30 5.36
C PRO A 238 5.61 4.08 5.45
N ILE A 239 4.64 3.70 4.62
CA ILE A 239 3.37 4.44 4.45
C ILE A 239 2.37 4.11 5.58
N THR A 240 2.60 3.04 6.33
CA THR A 240 1.68 2.54 7.36
C THR A 240 1.45 3.49 8.54
N TYR A 241 2.40 4.40 8.85
CA TYR A 241 2.19 5.46 9.84
C TYR A 241 1.51 6.72 9.28
N THR A 242 1.27 6.79 7.98
CA THR A 242 0.69 7.99 7.35
C THR A 242 -0.83 8.01 7.43
N SER A 243 -1.42 9.21 7.40
CA SER A 243 -2.87 9.40 7.34
C SER A 243 -3.51 8.69 6.15
N LEU A 244 -2.79 8.55 5.03
CA LEU A 244 -3.28 7.85 3.84
C LEU A 244 -3.57 6.38 4.14
N PHE A 245 -2.65 5.67 4.80
CA PHE A 245 -2.87 4.27 5.17
C PHE A 245 -3.94 4.15 6.24
N LEU A 246 -3.88 4.99 7.29
CA LEU A 246 -4.80 4.94 8.43
C LEU A 246 -6.26 5.23 8.06
N LEU A 247 -6.49 5.92 6.94
CA LEU A 247 -7.82 6.12 6.36
C LEU A 247 -8.58 4.78 6.21
N PHE A 248 -7.92 3.73 5.71
CA PHE A 248 -8.56 2.44 5.44
C PHE A 248 -9.06 1.70 6.70
N PRO A 249 -8.23 1.40 7.72
CA PRO A 249 -8.71 0.75 8.93
C PRO A 249 -9.69 1.63 9.72
N PHE A 250 -9.49 2.96 9.77
CA PHE A 250 -10.41 3.86 10.47
C PHE A 250 -11.77 4.03 9.78
N SER A 251 -11.85 3.81 8.46
CA SER A 251 -13.13 3.77 7.75
C SER A 251 -14.12 2.81 8.41
N VAL A 252 -13.65 1.65 8.85
CA VAL A 252 -14.50 0.64 9.49
C VAL A 252 -15.10 1.17 10.78
N LEU A 253 -14.29 1.84 11.60
CA LEU A 253 -14.70 2.39 12.88
C LEU A 253 -15.71 3.53 12.71
N VAL A 254 -15.47 4.42 11.74
CA VAL A 254 -16.34 5.57 11.47
C VAL A 254 -17.68 5.14 10.87
N PHE A 255 -17.66 4.31 9.82
CA PHE A 255 -18.89 3.93 9.12
C PHE A 255 -19.75 2.92 9.90
N ASN A 256 -19.16 2.03 10.70
CA ASN A 256 -19.94 1.10 11.52
C ASN A 256 -20.73 1.82 12.63
N ARG A 257 -20.19 2.91 13.20
CA ARG A 257 -20.91 3.74 14.18
C ARG A 257 -22.18 4.36 13.59
N ASN A 258 -22.14 4.76 12.33
CA ASN A 258 -23.30 5.36 11.64
C ASN A 258 -24.38 4.32 11.35
N SER A 259 -24.01 3.12 10.93
CA SER A 259 -24.95 2.01 10.72
C SER A 259 -25.64 1.57 12.02
N ALA A 260 -24.90 1.50 13.13
CA ALA A 260 -25.47 1.15 14.43
C ALA A 260 -26.47 2.21 14.94
N LYS A 261 -26.15 3.52 14.78
CA LYS A 261 -27.08 4.61 15.10
C LYS A 261 -28.35 4.59 14.26
N SER A 262 -28.22 4.32 12.96
CA SER A 262 -29.36 4.21 12.03
C SER A 262 -30.28 3.05 12.40
N ASN A 263 -29.73 1.87 12.69
CA ASN A 263 -30.51 0.69 13.10
C ASN A 263 -31.20 0.90 14.45
N LYS A 264 -30.54 1.54 15.42
CA LYS A 264 -31.16 1.89 16.71
C LYS A 264 -32.35 2.84 16.53
N LYS A 265 -32.23 3.83 15.64
CA LYS A 265 -33.32 4.75 15.31
C LYS A 265 -34.51 4.03 14.65
N LYS A 266 -34.25 3.13 13.69
CA LYS A 266 -35.32 2.31 13.06
C LYS A 266 -36.04 1.41 14.07
N ASN A 267 -35.30 0.74 14.97
CA ASN A 267 -35.90 -0.11 16.00
C ASN A 267 -36.77 0.70 16.97
N ASN A 268 -36.33 1.90 17.37
CA ASN A 268 -37.13 2.77 18.22
C ASN A 268 -38.43 3.22 17.55
N VAL A 269 -38.40 3.55 16.26
CA VAL A 269 -39.61 3.91 15.49
C VAL A 269 -40.56 2.72 15.40
N PHE A 270 -40.05 1.51 15.13
CA PHE A 270 -40.85 0.29 15.09
C PHE A 270 -41.51 -0.02 16.44
N LEU A 271 -40.76 0.09 17.54
CA LEU A 271 -41.28 -0.10 18.90
C LEU A 271 -42.34 0.94 19.26
N MET A 272 -42.15 2.21 18.88
CA MET A 272 -43.17 3.26 19.07
C MET A 272 -44.44 2.98 18.27
N ALA A 273 -44.32 2.47 17.04
CA ALA A 273 -45.48 2.10 16.23
C ALA A 273 -46.26 0.94 16.86
N GLN A 274 -45.58 -0.11 17.34
CA GLN A 274 -46.23 -1.22 18.04
C GLN A 274 -46.94 -0.75 19.32
N ARG A 275 -46.32 0.16 20.09
CA ARG A 275 -46.90 0.69 21.32
C ARG A 275 -48.21 1.45 21.05
N LYS A 276 -48.25 2.29 20.00
CA LYS A 276 -49.46 3.00 19.59
C LYS A 276 -50.60 2.07 19.17
N VAL A 277 -50.29 0.96 18.50
CA VAL A 277 -51.30 -0.05 18.10
C VAL A 277 -51.88 -0.76 19.31
N ILE A 278 -51.06 -1.05 20.32
CA ILE A 278 -51.50 -1.67 21.58
C ILE A 278 -52.34 -0.68 22.40
N GLU A 279 -51.93 0.59 22.48
CA GLU A 279 -52.70 1.63 23.18
C GLU A 279 -54.06 1.88 22.51
N SER A 280 -54.14 1.85 21.17
CA SER A 280 -55.41 2.02 20.46
C SER A 280 -56.34 0.81 20.60
N SER A 281 -55.80 -0.41 20.68
CA SER A 281 -56.62 -1.60 20.95
C SER A 281 -57.13 -1.63 22.38
N MET A 282 -56.32 -1.24 23.38
CA MET A 282 -56.76 -1.16 24.77
C MET A 282 -57.84 -0.09 25.00
N ASN A 283 -57.78 1.05 24.31
CA ASN A 283 -58.82 2.08 24.41
C ASN A 283 -60.16 1.65 23.79
N ASN A 284 -60.15 0.75 22.80
CA ASN A 284 -61.37 0.20 22.21
C ASN A 284 -62.03 -0.90 23.06
N PHE A 285 -61.34 -1.45 24.07
CA PHE A 285 -61.89 -2.45 24.99
C PHE A 285 -62.53 -1.85 26.26
N ASN A 286 -62.37 -0.53 26.49
CA ASN A 286 -62.90 0.18 27.66
C ASN A 286 -64.16 1.03 27.34
N VAL A 287 -64.86 0.72 26.25
CA VAL A 287 -66.16 1.31 25.86
C VAL A 287 -67.20 0.21 25.85
#